data_AF-A0A2H9TL44-F1
#
_entry.id   AF-A0A2H9TL44-F1
#
_cell.length_a   1.000
_cell.length_b   1.000
_cell.length_c   1.000
_cell.angle_alpha   90.00
_cell.angle_beta   90.00
_cell.angle_gamma   90.00
#
_symmetry.space_group_name_H-M   'P 1'
#
loop_
_entity.id
_entity.type
_entity.pdbx_description
1 polymer ?
#
loop_
_entity_poly.entity_id
_entity_poly.type
_entity_poly.pdbx_seq_one_letter_code
_entity_poly.pdbx_strand_id
1 'polypeptide(L)'
;MSTVHLGTAYQREIYTDFVTDSGFLVLAKGLGLFQIVKALVELYASPKMLVFLLGATPAQEAVLQHLFTGGEEQLVGHVNFKILKNDTPSKNRYGGLQLIDV
;
A
#
# COMPACT_ATOMS: atom_id res chain seq x y z
N MET A 1 -22.07 9.06 8.75
CA MET A 1 -21.74 7.66 8.37
C MET A 1 -21.25 7.71 6.94
N SER A 2 -19.94 7.73 6.71
CA SER A 2 -19.36 7.79 5.37
C SER A 2 -19.45 6.42 4.73
N THR A 3 -20.20 6.29 3.63
CA THR A 3 -20.30 5.06 2.85
C THR A 3 -18.98 4.83 2.13
N VAL A 4 -18.16 3.93 2.68
CA VAL A 4 -16.92 3.47 2.05
C VAL A 4 -17.27 2.79 0.72
N HIS A 5 -17.05 3.48 -0.40
CA HIS A 5 -17.18 2.89 -1.73
C HIS A 5 -16.01 1.93 -1.96
N LEU A 6 -16.14 0.70 -1.46
CA LEU A 6 -15.23 -0.41 -1.74
C LEU A 6 -15.36 -0.83 -3.21
N GLY A 7 -14.79 -0.05 -4.13
CA GLY A 7 -14.51 -0.44 -5.50
C GLY A 7 -15.62 -1.16 -6.29
N THR A 8 -15.19 -1.84 -7.34
CA THR A 8 -16.00 -2.74 -8.16
C THR A 8 -16.16 -4.11 -7.48
N ALA A 9 -17.10 -4.95 -7.96
CA ALA A 9 -17.38 -6.25 -7.35
C ALA A 9 -16.14 -7.15 -7.21
N TYR A 10 -15.30 -7.23 -8.25
CA TYR A 10 -14.08 -8.05 -8.21
C TYR A 10 -13.06 -7.52 -7.18
N GLN A 11 -12.98 -6.20 -6.97
CA GLN A 11 -12.07 -5.63 -5.96
C GLN A 11 -12.50 -6.03 -4.55
N ARG A 12 -13.81 -6.12 -4.29
CA ARG A 12 -14.33 -6.59 -2.99
C ARG A 12 -13.98 -8.03 -2.71
N GLU A 13 -14.04 -8.89 -3.72
CA GLU A 13 -13.61 -10.29 -3.59
C GLU A 13 -12.12 -10.35 -3.25
N ILE A 14 -11.28 -9.63 -4.00
CA ILE A 14 -9.83 -9.52 -3.71
C ILE A 14 -9.59 -9.06 -2.26
N TYR A 15 -10.27 -8.01 -1.78
CA TYR A 15 -10.08 -7.56 -0.41
C TYR A 15 -10.50 -8.60 0.62
N THR A 16 -11.58 -9.32 0.36
CA THR A 16 -12.09 -10.35 1.28
C THR A 16 -11.07 -11.47 1.44
N ASP A 17 -10.51 -11.95 0.33
CA ASP A 17 -9.53 -13.04 0.33
C ASP A 17 -8.21 -12.62 1.01
N PHE A 18 -7.74 -11.40 0.74
CA PHE A 18 -6.46 -10.92 1.28
C PHE A 18 -6.51 -10.45 2.74
N VAL A 19 -7.71 -10.24 3.30
CA VAL A 19 -7.86 -9.89 4.72
C VAL A 19 -7.64 -11.09 5.63
N THR A 20 -8.05 -12.28 5.19
CA THR A 20 -7.92 -13.51 5.98
C THR A 20 -6.63 -14.24 5.70
N ASP A 21 -6.18 -14.22 4.44
CA ASP A 21 -5.11 -15.08 3.97
C ASP A 21 -4.01 -14.32 3.22
N SER A 22 -2.77 -14.80 3.36
CA SER A 22 -1.66 -14.32 2.54
C SER A 22 -1.78 -14.90 1.13
N GLY A 23 -1.60 -14.06 0.10
CA GLY A 23 -1.82 -14.47 -1.28
C GLY A 23 -0.90 -13.80 -2.29
N PHE A 24 -0.99 -14.27 -3.54
CA PHE A 24 -0.34 -13.67 -4.70
C PHE A 24 -1.41 -13.27 -5.72
N LEU A 25 -1.46 -11.98 -6.06
CA LEU A 25 -2.46 -11.42 -6.94
C LEU A 25 -1.88 -11.17 -8.33
N VAL A 26 -2.48 -11.80 -9.35
CA VAL A 26 -2.17 -11.55 -10.76
C VAL A 26 -3.30 -10.73 -11.37
N LEU A 27 -2.99 -9.53 -11.86
CA LEU A 27 -3.95 -8.65 -12.52
C LEU A 27 -3.52 -8.34 -13.95
N ALA A 28 -4.52 -8.22 -14.83
CA ALA A 28 -4.32 -7.60 -16.12
C ALA A 28 -4.03 -6.09 -15.97
N LYS A 29 -3.33 -5.53 -16.96
CA LYS A 29 -3.04 -4.10 -17.00
C LYS A 29 -4.34 -3.28 -17.01
N GLY A 30 -4.38 -2.21 -16.22
CA GLY A 30 -5.53 -1.30 -16.15
C GLY A 30 -6.60 -1.66 -15.11
N LEU A 31 -6.48 -2.79 -14.41
CA LEU A 31 -7.44 -3.20 -13.36
C LEU A 31 -7.24 -2.49 -12.00
N GLY A 32 -6.65 -1.29 -12.01
CA GLY A 32 -6.58 -0.46 -10.80
C GLY A 32 -5.78 -1.06 -9.63
N LEU A 33 -4.58 -1.62 -9.91
CA LEU A 33 -3.69 -2.16 -8.88
C LEU A 33 -3.41 -1.15 -7.75
N PHE A 34 -3.17 0.12 -8.09
CA PHE A 34 -2.85 1.13 -7.08
C PHE A 34 -4.03 1.44 -6.16
N GLN A 35 -5.26 1.39 -6.67
CA GLN A 35 -6.46 1.54 -5.85
C GLN A 35 -6.61 0.37 -4.87
N ILE A 36 -6.30 -0.85 -5.31
CA ILE A 36 -6.28 -2.04 -4.46
C ILE A 36 -5.23 -1.91 -3.36
N VAL A 37 -4.00 -1.49 -3.72
CA VAL A 37 -2.92 -1.26 -2.76
C VAL A 37 -3.29 -0.15 -1.77
N LYS A 38 -3.86 0.97 -2.24
CA LYS A 38 -4.32 2.07 -1.37
C LYS A 38 -5.32 1.58 -0.32
N ALA A 39 -6.34 0.83 -0.75
CA ALA A 39 -7.36 0.32 0.15
C ALA A 39 -6.79 -0.66 1.19
N LEU A 40 -5.90 -1.57 0.79
CA LEU A 40 -5.24 -2.49 1.72
C LEU A 40 -4.36 -1.74 2.72
N VAL A 41 -3.57 -0.77 2.26
CA VAL A 41 -2.73 0.05 3.14
C VAL A 41 -3.58 0.83 4.13
N GLU A 42 -4.64 1.49 3.68
CA GLU A 42 -5.56 2.24 4.56
C GLU A 42 -6.25 1.34 5.58
N LEU A 43 -6.57 0.09 5.22
CA LEU A 43 -7.17 -0.88 6.14
C LEU A 43 -6.21 -1.27 7.28
N TYR A 44 -4.93 -1.45 6.97
CA TYR A 44 -3.92 -1.89 7.94
C TYR A 44 -3.14 -0.73 8.60
N ALA A 45 -3.21 0.49 8.08
CA ALA A 45 -2.55 1.68 8.62
C ALA A 45 -3.27 2.24 9.87
N SER A 46 -3.38 1.40 10.90
CA SER A 46 -3.82 1.79 12.25
C SER A 46 -2.65 2.41 13.03
N PRO A 47 -2.87 3.30 14.01
CA PRO A 47 -1.80 3.88 14.83
C PRO A 47 -0.89 2.86 15.55
N LYS A 48 -1.33 1.60 15.68
CA LYS A 48 -0.56 0.50 16.30
C LYS A 48 0.08 -0.46 15.29
N MET A 49 -0.08 -0.20 14.01
CA MET A 49 0.30 -1.11 12.92
C MET A 49 1.20 -0.38 11.94
N LEU A 50 2.24 -1.06 11.47
CA LEU A 50 3.15 -0.56 10.46
C LEU A 50 3.03 -1.41 9.20
N VAL A 51 2.83 -0.75 8.06
CA VAL A 51 2.70 -1.40 6.74
C VAL A 51 3.91 -1.04 5.88
N PHE A 52 4.56 -2.04 5.31
CA PHE A 52 5.68 -1.86 4.39
C PHE A 52 5.25 -2.19 2.97
N LEU A 53 5.46 -1.26 2.04
CA LEU A 53 5.36 -1.51 0.61
C LEU A 53 6.77 -1.72 0.05
N LEU A 54 7.01 -2.91 -0.49
CA LEU A 54 8.33 -3.30 -1.00
C LEU A 54 8.27 -3.50 -2.52
N GLY A 55 9.41 -3.26 -3.19
CA GLY A 55 9.58 -3.57 -4.62
C GLY A 55 8.90 -2.60 -5.58
N ALA A 56 8.43 -1.45 -5.11
CA ALA A 56 7.94 -0.38 -5.99
C ALA A 56 9.10 0.24 -6.80
N THR A 57 8.84 0.59 -8.05
CA THR A 57 9.77 1.40 -8.85
C THR A 57 9.64 2.88 -8.49
N PRO A 58 10.64 3.75 -8.78
CA PRO A 58 10.55 5.18 -8.48
C PRO A 58 9.32 5.87 -9.09
N ALA A 59 8.88 5.45 -10.27
CA ALA A 59 7.67 5.96 -10.89
C ALA A 59 6.40 5.55 -10.11
N GLN A 60 6.36 4.32 -9.60
CA GLN A 60 5.25 3.81 -8.78
C GLN A 60 5.22 4.47 -7.40
N GLU A 61 6.37 4.72 -6.79
CA GLU A 61 6.49 5.45 -5.53
C GLU A 61 5.88 6.86 -5.65
N ALA A 62 6.17 7.57 -6.75
CA ALA A 62 5.60 8.90 -7.00
C ALA A 62 4.06 8.85 -7.12
N VAL A 63 3.52 7.83 -7.79
CA VAL A 63 2.07 7.63 -7.90
C VAL A 63 1.45 7.32 -6.53
N LEU A 64 2.04 6.42 -5.76
CA LEU A 64 1.58 6.08 -4.42
C LEU A 64 1.62 7.30 -3.48
N GLN A 65 2.71 8.06 -3.52
CA GLN A 65 2.82 9.30 -2.75
C GLN A 65 1.68 10.26 -3.10
N HIS A 66 1.42 10.50 -4.39
CA HIS A 66 0.30 11.33 -4.81
C HIS A 66 -1.06 10.78 -4.33
N LEU A 67 -1.28 9.47 -4.39
CA LEU A 67 -2.53 8.85 -3.93
C LEU A 67 -2.77 9.03 -2.42
N PHE A 68 -1.72 8.98 -1.60
CA PHE A 68 -1.86 9.12 -0.15
C PHE A 68 -1.81 10.58 0.34
N THR A 69 -1.12 11.48 -0.36
CA THR A 69 -0.95 12.89 0.06
C THR A 69 -1.82 13.87 -0.73
N GLY A 70 -2.30 13.49 -1.93
CA GLY A 70 -2.94 14.38 -2.90
C GLY A 70 -4.41 14.71 -2.63
N GLY A 71 -4.97 14.30 -1.49
CA GLY A 71 -6.33 14.69 -1.08
C GLY A 71 -7.47 13.92 -1.75
N GLU A 72 -7.21 12.76 -2.38
CA GLU A 72 -8.28 11.81 -2.68
C GLU A 72 -8.92 11.34 -1.36
N GLU A 73 -10.24 11.12 -1.35
CA GLU A 73 -10.96 10.64 -0.17
C GLU A 73 -10.27 9.37 0.37
N GLN A 74 -9.63 9.51 1.52
CA GLN A 74 -9.07 8.37 2.25
C GLN A 74 -10.24 7.58 2.82
N LEU A 75 -10.26 6.28 2.57
CA LEU A 75 -11.39 5.43 2.96
C LEU A 75 -11.45 5.29 4.49
N VAL A 76 -10.29 5.35 5.16
CA VAL A 76 -10.15 5.16 6.61
C VAL A 76 -9.09 6.12 7.17
N GLY A 77 -9.50 7.34 7.54
CA GLY A 77 -8.67 8.29 8.27
C GLY A 77 -7.39 8.77 7.56
N HIS A 78 -6.57 9.56 8.25
CA HIS A 78 -5.33 10.10 7.69
C HIS A 78 -4.16 9.14 7.86
N VAL A 79 -3.69 8.55 6.74
CA VAL A 79 -2.52 7.67 6.73
C VAL A 79 -1.25 8.50 6.59
N ASN A 80 -0.35 8.39 7.58
CA ASN A 80 0.97 9.01 7.50
C ASN A 80 1.88 8.19 6.57
N PHE A 81 1.99 8.60 5.32
CA PHE A 81 2.80 7.92 4.31
C PHE A 81 4.20 8.54 4.22
N LYS A 82 5.24 7.71 4.36
CA LYS A 82 6.65 8.12 4.19
C LYS A 82 7.38 7.14 3.30
N ILE A 83 8.16 7.68 2.36
CA ILE A 83 9.09 6.89 1.55
C ILE A 83 10.40 6.78 2.31
N LEU A 84 10.76 5.56 2.71
CA LEU A 84 12.05 5.26 3.32
C LEU A 84 13.04 4.89 2.22
N LYS A 85 14.03 5.75 1.98
CA LYS A 85 15.14 5.45 1.06
C LYS A 85 16.22 4.71 1.83
N ASN A 86 16.54 3.49 1.38
CA ASN A 86 17.72 2.78 1.82
C ASN A 86 18.87 3.12 0.85
N ASP A 87 19.82 3.94 1.31
CA ASP A 87 21.01 4.35 0.55
C ASP A 87 22.03 3.21 0.34
N THR A 88 21.72 1.99 0.79
CA THR A 88 22.56 0.81 0.54
C THR A 88 22.49 0.40 -0.94
N PRO A 89 23.63 0.45 -1.68
CA PRO A 89 23.69 0.04 -3.08
C PRO A 89 23.21 -1.40 -3.25
N SER A 90 22.50 -1.68 -4.34
CA SER A 90 21.87 -3.00 -4.61
C SER A 90 22.83 -4.19 -4.51
N LYS A 91 24.14 -3.96 -4.68
CA LYS A 91 25.20 -4.98 -4.55
C LYS A 91 25.49 -5.42 -3.10
N ASN A 92 25.06 -4.65 -2.10
CA ASN A 92 25.32 -4.92 -0.67
C ASN A 92 24.07 -5.38 0.10
N ARG A 93 22.95 -5.65 -0.58
CA ARG A 93 21.72 -6.13 0.06
C ARG A 93 21.82 -7.63 0.38
N TYR A 94 22.54 -7.98 1.43
CA TYR A 94 22.30 -9.25 2.14
C TYR A 94 21.03 -9.06 2.98
N GLY A 95 20.10 -10.01 2.90
CA GLY A 95 18.77 -9.91 3.52
C GLY A 95 18.81 -9.35 4.95
N GLY A 96 18.13 -8.23 5.16
CA GLY A 96 18.03 -7.59 6.46
C GLY A 96 17.30 -6.25 6.38
N LEU A 97 16.05 -6.23 6.82
CA LEU A 97 15.37 -5.00 7.23
C LEU A 97 16.21 -4.34 8.33
N GLN A 98 16.59 -3.08 8.15
CA GLN A 98 17.05 -2.25 9.25
C GLN A 98 15.93 -1.29 9.66
N LEU A 99 15.37 -1.56 10.83
CA LEU A 99 14.54 -0.63 11.58
C LEU A 99 15.41 0.55 12.02
N ILE A 100 14.96 1.78 11.74
CA ILE A 100 15.44 2.97 12.44
C ILE A 100 14.29 3.39 13.34
N ASP A 101 14.48 3.14 14.63
CA ASP A 101 13.64 3.62 15.73
C ASP A 101 13.93 5.11 15.98
N VAL A 102 12.92 5.86 16.43
CA VAL A 102 13.06 7.26 16.89
C VAL A 102 12.92 7.29 18.40
#